data_AF-A0A6B8VY64-F1
#
_entry.id   AF-A0A6B8VY64-F1
#
_cell.length_a   1.000
_cell.length_b   1.000
_cell.length_c   1.000
_cell.angle_alpha   90.00
_cell.angle_beta   90.00
_cell.angle_gamma   90.00
#
_symmetry.space_group_name_H-M   'P 1'
#
loop_
_entity.id
_entity.type
_entity.pdbx_description
1 polymer ?
#
loop_
_entity_poly.entity_id
_entity_poly.type
_entity_poly.pdbx_seq_one_letter_code
_entity_poly.pdbx_strand_id
1 'polypeptide(L)'
;MSWSLGLSVGPGGVGSAVASDEGGVRLTGTFPTTGDAVRAALRENDGPPARVTLVHPSGVTMRELRSEIGDLALAGVPDDNAQLRADVEVLSALTGNHVLLIDADRDLLAAHPGRTEPFDPARLAALVAREPGEVTVALTGHPETRDRYHVEARDYAPMLVERPALAGLALQIPATSVLVTMPRTAGALRTRTPIPPVLIAIPVLAIILLLLLL
;
A
#
# COMPACT_ATOMS: atom_id res chain seq x y z
N MET A 1 -2.96 -12.53 -20.23
CA MET A 1 -1.62 -12.06 -19.80
C MET A 1 -1.74 -11.59 -18.37
N SER A 2 -0.84 -12.01 -17.48
CA SER A 2 -0.80 -11.52 -16.09
C SER A 2 -0.02 -10.21 -16.03
N TRP A 3 -0.53 -9.28 -15.23
CA TRP A 3 0.13 -8.01 -14.95
C TRP A 3 -0.05 -7.65 -13.48
N SER A 4 0.86 -6.86 -12.94
CA SER A 4 0.84 -6.35 -11.57
C SER A 4 0.73 -4.83 -11.56
N LEU A 5 0.05 -4.28 -10.56
CA LEU A 5 -0.11 -2.85 -10.35
C LEU A 5 0.67 -2.41 -9.12
N GLY A 6 1.54 -1.42 -9.27
CA GLY A 6 2.24 -0.75 -8.18
C GLY A 6 1.60 0.60 -7.94
N LEU A 7 1.36 0.94 -6.68
CA LEU A 7 0.81 2.23 -6.27
C LEU A 7 1.68 2.78 -5.14
N SER A 8 1.95 4.07 -5.15
CA SER A 8 2.61 4.77 -4.05
C SER A 8 1.77 5.98 -3.67
N VAL A 9 1.13 5.90 -2.51
CA VAL A 9 0.23 6.94 -2.01
C VAL A 9 1.02 8.00 -1.24
N GLY A 10 0.52 9.22 -1.20
CA GLY A 10 1.07 10.32 -0.41
C GLY A 10 0.21 11.58 -0.51
N PRO A 11 0.58 12.64 0.22
CA PRO A 11 -0.20 13.89 0.23
C PRO A 11 -0.40 14.53 -1.15
N GLY A 12 0.53 14.29 -2.09
CA GLY A 12 0.46 14.75 -3.48
C GLY A 12 -0.28 13.88 -4.47
N GLY A 13 -0.99 12.86 -3.98
CA GLY A 13 -1.68 11.88 -4.80
C GLY A 13 -0.92 10.57 -4.89
N VAL A 14 -1.19 9.84 -5.97
CA VAL A 14 -0.84 8.43 -6.10
C VAL A 14 0.03 8.21 -7.33
N GLY A 15 1.30 7.88 -7.10
CA GLY A 15 2.17 7.39 -8.15
C GLY A 15 1.77 5.98 -8.56
N SER A 16 1.79 5.68 -9.84
CA SER A 16 1.37 4.39 -10.37
C SER A 16 2.37 3.85 -11.40
N ALA A 17 2.50 2.53 -11.38
CA ALA A 17 3.33 1.78 -12.30
C ALA A 17 2.68 0.41 -12.56
N VAL A 18 2.92 -0.15 -13.74
CA VAL A 18 2.47 -1.49 -14.10
C VAL A 18 3.67 -2.36 -14.45
N ALA A 19 3.61 -3.62 -14.08
CA ALA A 19 4.57 -4.63 -14.50
C ALA A 19 3.83 -5.72 -15.27
N SER A 20 4.39 -6.15 -16.40
CA SER A 20 3.90 -7.32 -17.13
C SER A 20 5.02 -8.35 -17.21
N ASP A 21 4.64 -9.63 -17.29
CA ASP A 21 5.61 -10.74 -17.34
C ASP A 21 6.54 -10.65 -18.56
N GLU A 22 6.11 -9.96 -19.63
CA GLU A 22 6.84 -9.84 -20.90
C GLU A 22 7.46 -8.44 -21.12
N GLY A 23 6.98 -7.40 -20.43
CA GLY A 23 7.24 -5.99 -20.78
C GLY A 23 7.98 -5.15 -19.74
N GLY A 24 8.49 -5.77 -18.67
CA GLY A 24 9.16 -5.04 -17.59
C GLY A 24 8.22 -4.09 -16.84
N VAL A 25 8.78 -3.13 -16.10
CA VAL A 25 8.01 -2.13 -15.35
C VAL A 25 7.88 -0.84 -16.15
N ARG A 26 6.65 -0.35 -16.27
CA ARG A 26 6.29 0.90 -16.92
C ARG A 26 5.61 1.84 -15.92
N LEU A 27 6.11 3.06 -15.82
CA LEU A 27 5.48 4.11 -15.02
C LEU A 27 4.26 4.65 -15.76
N THR A 28 3.12 4.73 -15.10
CA THR A 28 1.87 5.26 -15.69
C THR A 28 1.66 6.73 -15.35
N GLY A 29 2.24 7.19 -14.23
CA GLY A 29 2.25 8.60 -13.83
C GLY A 29 1.75 8.81 -12.41
N THR A 30 1.36 10.06 -12.12
CA THR A 30 0.79 10.47 -10.82
C THR A 30 -0.68 10.83 -11.01
N PHE A 31 -1.53 10.36 -10.11
CA PHE A 31 -2.98 10.54 -10.17
C PHE A 31 -3.51 11.18 -8.88
N PRO A 32 -4.63 11.92 -8.92
CA PRO A 32 -5.18 12.56 -7.72
C PRO A 32 -5.62 11.56 -6.65
N THR A 33 -6.11 10.39 -7.07
CA THR A 33 -6.66 9.37 -6.15
C THR A 33 -6.23 7.97 -6.56
N THR A 34 -6.28 7.04 -5.59
CA THR A 34 -6.06 5.61 -5.80
C THR A 34 -7.01 5.05 -6.87
N GLY A 35 -8.28 5.46 -6.84
CA GLY A 35 -9.27 5.03 -7.84
C GLY A 35 -9.00 5.55 -9.25
N ASP A 36 -8.47 6.77 -9.41
CA ASP A 36 -8.04 7.29 -10.72
C ASP A 36 -6.85 6.50 -11.28
N ALA A 37 -5.85 6.22 -10.44
CA ALA A 37 -4.68 5.43 -10.81
C ALA A 37 -5.06 4.01 -11.28
N VAL A 38 -5.94 3.34 -10.53
CA VAL A 38 -6.43 2.00 -10.88
C VAL A 38 -7.22 2.03 -12.19
N ARG A 39 -8.14 2.99 -12.37
CA ARG A 39 -8.91 3.12 -13.62
C ARG A 39 -8.02 3.41 -14.83
N ALA A 40 -6.97 4.22 -14.66
CA ALA A 40 -6.01 4.47 -15.72
C ALA A 40 -5.26 3.19 -16.11
N ALA A 41 -4.76 2.43 -15.12
CA ALA A 41 -4.07 1.18 -15.36
C ALA A 41 -4.97 0.13 -16.06
N LEU A 42 -6.25 0.01 -15.64
CA LEU A 42 -7.21 -0.92 -16.23
C LEU A 42 -7.61 -0.58 -17.67
N ARG A 43 -7.48 0.68 -18.11
CA ARG A 43 -7.74 1.05 -19.51
C ARG A 43 -6.64 0.58 -20.46
N GLU A 44 -5.43 0.41 -19.93
CA GLU A 44 -4.24 0.09 -20.70
C GLU A 44 -3.86 -1.40 -20.64
N ASN A 45 -4.54 -2.18 -19.78
CA ASN A 45 -4.24 -3.60 -19.57
C ASN A 45 -5.53 -4.41 -19.54
N ASP A 46 -5.50 -5.58 -20.17
CA ASP A 46 -6.65 -6.48 -20.21
C ASP A 46 -6.82 -7.26 -18.90
N GLY A 47 -8.03 -7.21 -18.35
CA GLY A 47 -8.41 -7.95 -17.15
C GLY A 47 -7.85 -7.38 -15.84
N PRO A 48 -8.23 -7.94 -14.68
CA PRO A 48 -7.78 -7.47 -13.38
C PRO A 48 -6.29 -7.76 -13.16
N PRO A 49 -5.58 -6.92 -12.38
CA PRO A 49 -4.19 -7.21 -12.02
C PRO A 49 -4.10 -8.48 -11.17
N ALA A 50 -3.11 -9.31 -11.45
CA ALA A 50 -2.81 -10.53 -10.69
C ALA A 50 -2.34 -10.20 -9.26
N ARG A 51 -1.68 -9.05 -9.09
CA ARG A 51 -1.17 -8.55 -7.81
C ARG A 51 -1.20 -7.02 -7.81
N VAL A 52 -1.51 -6.45 -6.66
CA VAL A 52 -1.40 -5.02 -6.40
C VAL A 52 -0.44 -4.78 -5.24
N THR A 53 0.56 -3.94 -5.41
CA THR A 53 1.46 -3.52 -4.33
C THR A 53 1.18 -2.06 -4.01
N LEU A 54 0.63 -1.81 -2.81
CA LEU A 54 0.35 -0.49 -2.28
C LEU A 54 1.48 -0.07 -1.34
N VAL A 55 2.28 0.89 -1.78
CA VAL A 55 3.32 1.54 -1.00
C VAL A 55 2.70 2.71 -0.26
N HIS A 56 2.70 2.64 1.07
CA HIS A 56 2.21 3.73 1.91
C HIS A 56 3.37 4.52 2.53
N PRO A 57 3.15 5.82 2.81
CA PRO A 57 4.12 6.60 3.55
C PRO A 57 4.37 6.01 4.93
N SER A 58 5.59 6.15 5.44
CA SER A 58 5.88 5.79 6.83
C SER A 58 5.14 6.69 7.81
N GLY A 59 4.74 6.15 8.96
CA GLY A 59 4.01 6.91 9.98
C GLY A 59 2.54 7.20 9.65
N VAL A 60 1.97 6.58 8.62
CA VAL A 60 0.52 6.63 8.37
C VAL A 60 -0.26 5.93 9.48
N THR A 61 -1.44 6.46 9.78
CA THR A 61 -2.35 5.85 10.74
C THR A 61 -3.07 4.65 10.13
N MET A 62 -3.52 3.71 10.98
CA MET A 62 -4.35 2.59 10.53
C MET A 62 -5.67 3.04 9.88
N ARG A 63 -6.19 4.21 10.26
CA ARG A 63 -7.39 4.80 9.67
C ARG A 63 -7.13 5.20 8.21
N GLU A 64 -6.02 5.87 7.96
CA GLU A 64 -5.61 6.26 6.60
C GLU A 64 -5.32 5.04 5.75
N LEU A 65 -4.57 4.08 6.27
CA LEU A 65 -4.27 2.83 5.55
C LEU A 65 -5.55 2.07 5.18
N ARG A 66 -6.53 2.00 6.08
CA ARG A 66 -7.85 1.40 5.80
C ARG A 66 -8.62 2.17 4.73
N SER A 67 -8.50 3.50 4.71
CA SER A 67 -9.13 4.33 3.68
C SER A 67 -8.58 3.97 2.30
N GLU A 68 -7.26 3.87 2.16
CA GLU A 68 -6.61 3.52 0.89
C GLU A 68 -6.99 2.12 0.40
N ILE A 69 -7.07 1.15 1.31
CA ILE A 69 -7.55 -0.20 0.99
C ILE A 69 -9.01 -0.16 0.54
N GLY A 70 -9.86 0.63 1.22
CA GLY A 70 -11.24 0.85 0.82
C GLY A 70 -11.36 1.43 -0.60
N ASP A 71 -10.50 2.38 -0.95
CA ASP A 71 -10.47 2.97 -2.29
C ASP A 71 -10.03 1.97 -3.37
N LEU A 72 -9.10 1.04 -3.06
CA LEU A 72 -8.77 -0.08 -3.94
C LEU A 72 -9.97 -0.99 -4.19
N ALA A 73 -10.69 -1.36 -3.13
CA ALA A 73 -11.88 -2.19 -3.23
C ALA A 73 -12.97 -1.54 -4.09
N LEU A 74 -13.21 -0.24 -3.89
CA LEU A 74 -14.16 0.55 -4.70
C LEU A 74 -13.73 0.66 -6.16
N ALA A 75 -12.42 0.65 -6.43
CA ALA A 75 -11.88 0.65 -7.79
C ALA A 75 -11.88 -0.73 -8.47
N GLY A 76 -12.42 -1.76 -7.81
CA GLY A 76 -12.57 -3.11 -8.37
C GLY A 76 -11.34 -4.00 -8.20
N VAL A 77 -10.40 -3.63 -7.32
CA VAL A 77 -9.27 -4.48 -6.94
C VAL A 77 -9.67 -5.32 -5.72
N PRO A 78 -9.62 -6.66 -5.79
CA PRO A 78 -9.90 -7.51 -4.63
C PRO A 78 -8.84 -7.34 -3.53
N ASP A 79 -9.27 -7.22 -2.27
CA ASP A 79 -8.38 -7.05 -1.11
C ASP A 79 -7.30 -8.14 -0.99
N ASP A 80 -7.63 -9.38 -1.38
CA ASP A 80 -6.73 -10.54 -1.30
C ASP A 80 -5.49 -10.41 -2.22
N ASN A 81 -5.54 -9.50 -3.19
CA ASN A 81 -4.45 -9.28 -4.14
C ASN A 81 -3.55 -8.09 -3.73
N ALA A 82 -3.89 -7.37 -2.65
CA ALA A 82 -3.18 -6.19 -2.20
C ALA A 82 -2.07 -6.52 -1.20
N GLN A 83 -0.83 -6.19 -1.57
CA GLN A 83 0.34 -6.22 -0.70
C GLN A 83 0.65 -4.81 -0.22
N LEU A 84 0.69 -4.62 1.10
CA LEU A 84 1.05 -3.34 1.71
C LEU A 84 2.55 -3.31 2.01
N ARG A 85 3.21 -2.18 1.72
CA ARG A 85 4.62 -1.95 2.04
C ARG A 85 4.83 -0.51 2.48
N ALA A 86 5.72 -0.28 3.45
CA ALA A 86 6.14 1.09 3.74
C ALA A 86 7.16 1.57 2.70
N ASP A 87 7.14 2.86 2.39
CA ASP A 87 8.13 3.51 1.51
C ASP A 87 9.59 3.22 1.92
N VAL A 88 9.91 3.40 3.21
CA VAL A 88 11.24 3.11 3.78
C VAL A 88 11.65 1.65 3.67
N GLU A 89 10.71 0.70 3.68
CA GLU A 89 11.00 -0.74 3.51
C GLU A 89 11.36 -1.05 2.06
N VAL A 90 10.65 -0.43 1.10
CA VAL A 90 10.96 -0.55 -0.32
C VAL A 90 12.35 0.04 -0.61
N LEU A 91 12.62 1.22 -0.07
CA LEU A 91 13.90 1.91 -0.26
C LEU A 91 15.05 1.16 0.42
N SER A 92 14.86 0.64 1.63
CA SER A 92 15.91 -0.13 2.33
C SER A 92 16.23 -1.43 1.60
N ALA A 93 15.21 -2.11 1.07
CA ALA A 93 15.42 -3.29 0.25
C ALA A 93 16.10 -2.99 -1.10
N LEU A 94 15.90 -1.77 -1.65
CA LEU A 94 16.59 -1.32 -2.86
C LEU A 94 18.08 -1.05 -2.60
N THR A 95 18.38 -0.33 -1.52
CA THR A 95 19.72 0.19 -1.27
C THR A 95 20.60 -0.81 -0.52
N GLY A 96 20.01 -1.79 0.17
CA GLY A 96 20.71 -2.68 1.09
C GLY A 96 21.17 -1.99 2.38
N ASN A 97 20.73 -0.75 2.60
CA ASN A 97 21.19 0.13 3.67
C ASN A 97 20.05 0.50 4.62
N HIS A 98 20.42 1.06 5.77
CA HIS A 98 19.48 1.78 6.63
C HIS A 98 18.98 3.02 5.88
N VAL A 99 17.67 3.21 5.81
CA VAL A 99 17.09 4.35 5.10
C VAL A 99 16.57 5.39 6.07
N LEU A 100 16.96 6.64 5.84
CA LEU A 100 16.38 7.84 6.44
C LEU A 100 15.64 8.60 5.35
N LEU A 101 14.31 8.49 5.33
CA LEU A 101 13.44 9.15 4.37
C LEU A 101 12.88 10.44 4.96
N ILE A 102 13.20 11.55 4.30
CA ILE A 102 12.59 12.85 4.56
C ILE A 102 11.32 12.96 3.72
N ASP A 103 10.18 13.15 4.38
CA ASP A 103 8.90 13.42 3.74
C ASP A 103 8.60 14.92 3.85
N ALA A 104 8.94 15.66 2.78
CA ALA A 104 8.84 17.11 2.74
C ALA A 104 7.39 17.63 2.86
N ASP A 105 6.41 16.83 2.42
CA ASP A 105 5.00 17.21 2.47
C ASP A 105 4.43 17.12 3.88
N ARG A 106 5.00 16.25 4.72
CA ARG A 106 4.53 16.01 6.09
C ARG A 106 5.46 16.56 7.17
N ASP A 107 6.62 17.10 6.78
CA ASP A 107 7.67 17.58 7.70
C ASP A 107 8.13 16.45 8.64
N LEU A 108 8.37 15.26 8.07
CA LEU A 108 8.73 14.05 8.83
C LEU A 108 10.05 13.45 8.37
N LEU A 109 10.73 12.81 9.32
CA LEU A 109 11.85 11.91 9.10
C LEU A 109 11.40 10.48 9.47
N ALA A 110 11.40 9.58 8.51
CA ALA A 110 11.12 8.16 8.70
C ALA A 110 12.38 7.32 8.57
N ALA A 111 12.55 6.33 9.44
CA ALA A 111 13.70 5.46 9.44
C ALA A 111 13.30 3.99 9.28
N HIS A 112 14.09 3.22 8.53
CA HIS A 112 13.99 1.76 8.51
C HIS A 112 15.35 1.08 8.63
N PRO A 113 15.50 0.15 9.61
CA PRO A 113 14.64 -0.02 10.78
C PRO A 113 14.57 1.26 11.64
N GLY A 114 13.41 1.58 12.20
CA GLY A 114 13.26 2.77 13.03
C GLY A 114 11.84 3.28 13.20
N ARG A 115 11.73 4.51 13.71
CA ARG A 115 10.45 5.22 13.92
C ARG A 115 10.38 6.45 13.03
N THR A 116 9.16 6.92 12.81
CA THR A 116 8.90 8.22 12.21
C THR A 116 8.85 9.29 13.30
N GLU A 117 9.51 10.41 13.06
CA GLU A 117 9.57 11.59 13.94
C GLU A 117 9.50 12.88 13.11
N PRO A 118 9.19 14.05 13.70
CA PRO A 118 9.30 15.33 13.00
C PRO A 118 10.69 15.54 12.43
N PHE A 119 10.77 16.16 11.26
CA PHE A 119 12.06 16.43 10.64
C PHE A 119 12.85 17.48 11.44
N ASP A 120 14.13 17.18 11.70
CA ASP A 120 15.10 18.08 12.31
C ASP A 120 16.48 17.82 11.66
N PRO A 121 17.13 18.82 11.04
CA PRO A 121 18.47 18.66 10.45
C PRO A 121 19.53 18.17 11.44
N ALA A 122 19.47 18.61 12.70
CA ALA A 122 20.42 18.17 13.73
C ALA A 122 20.21 16.69 14.07
N ARG A 123 18.95 16.26 14.07
CA ARG A 123 18.59 14.86 14.26
C ARG A 123 19.03 13.98 13.09
N LEU A 124 18.81 14.43 11.85
CA LEU A 124 19.32 13.77 10.65
C LEU A 124 20.84 13.58 10.73
N ALA A 125 21.57 14.65 11.04
CA ALA A 125 23.03 14.60 11.20
C ALA A 125 23.47 13.59 12.26
N ALA A 126 22.79 13.58 13.41
CA ALA A 126 23.08 12.65 14.49
C ALA A 126 22.79 11.19 14.12
N LEU A 127 21.78 10.93 13.29
CA LEU A 127 21.46 9.58 12.81
C LEU A 127 22.46 9.10 11.77
N VAL A 128 22.84 9.94 10.80
CA VAL A 128 23.87 9.61 9.81
C VAL A 128 25.23 9.37 10.48
N ALA A 129 25.59 10.18 11.49
CA ALA A 129 26.86 10.05 12.19
C ALA A 129 26.99 8.76 13.04
N ARG A 130 25.89 8.08 13.36
CA ARG A 130 25.93 6.83 14.12
C ARG A 130 26.50 5.67 13.31
N GLU A 131 26.15 5.62 12.02
CA GLU A 131 26.48 4.51 11.12
C GLU A 131 26.92 5.08 9.75
N PRO A 132 28.06 5.80 9.70
CA PRO A 132 28.50 6.47 8.48
C PRO A 132 28.81 5.45 7.39
N GLY A 133 28.17 5.61 6.22
CA GLY A 133 28.36 4.73 5.06
C GLY A 133 27.38 3.56 4.96
N GLU A 134 26.59 3.29 6.01
CA GLU A 134 25.52 2.28 5.99
C GLU A 134 24.12 2.91 5.96
N VAL A 135 24.06 4.25 5.84
CA VAL A 135 22.83 5.05 5.79
C VAL A 135 22.65 5.64 4.40
N THR A 136 21.45 5.47 3.85
CA THR A 136 20.99 6.19 2.65
C THR A 136 19.95 7.22 3.07
N VAL A 137 20.21 8.49 2.76
CA VAL A 137 19.22 9.57 2.91
C VAL A 137 18.40 9.65 1.64
N ALA A 138 17.08 9.62 1.79
CA ALA A 138 16.12 9.77 0.72
C ALA A 138 15.21 10.97 0.99
N LEU A 139 14.68 11.57 -0.07
CA LEU A 139 13.82 12.75 0.02
C LEU A 139 12.63 12.59 -0.94
N THR A 140 11.43 12.65 -0.39
CA THR A 140 10.16 12.62 -1.14
C THR A 140 9.30 13.83 -0.79
N GLY A 141 8.29 14.09 -1.61
CA GLY A 141 7.37 15.21 -1.50
C GLY A 141 7.28 16.00 -2.81
N HIS A 142 6.41 16.99 -2.84
CA HIS A 142 6.23 17.83 -4.02
C HIS A 142 7.47 18.65 -4.34
N PRO A 143 7.75 18.93 -5.63
CA PRO A 143 8.88 19.78 -6.02
C PRO A 143 8.93 21.11 -5.25
N GLU A 144 7.80 21.77 -5.08
CA GLU A 144 7.69 23.07 -4.39
C GLU A 144 8.01 23.03 -2.88
N THR A 145 7.75 21.90 -2.20
CA THR A 145 8.05 21.74 -0.77
C THR A 145 9.46 21.21 -0.56
N ARG A 146 9.96 20.42 -1.52
CA ARG A 146 11.20 19.66 -1.42
C ARG A 146 12.46 20.53 -1.40
N ASP A 147 12.47 21.68 -2.06
CA ASP A 147 13.66 22.52 -2.22
C ASP A 147 14.31 22.89 -0.89
N ARG A 148 13.50 23.23 0.13
CA ARG A 148 14.00 23.53 1.48
C ARG A 148 14.75 22.34 2.07
N TYR A 149 14.14 21.16 2.07
CA TYR A 149 14.72 19.95 2.65
C TYR A 149 15.93 19.46 1.87
N HIS A 150 15.95 19.68 0.55
CA HIS A 150 17.11 19.39 -0.27
C HIS A 150 18.33 20.23 0.17
N VAL A 151 18.12 21.51 0.52
CA VAL A 151 19.18 22.36 1.08
C VAL A 151 19.60 21.88 2.47
N GLU A 152 18.64 21.58 3.34
CA GLU A 152 18.90 21.14 4.73
C GLU A 152 19.61 19.76 4.79
N ALA A 153 19.39 18.89 3.80
CA ALA A 153 20.02 17.58 3.70
C ALA A 153 21.16 17.50 2.67
N ARG A 154 21.57 18.63 2.06
CA ARG A 154 22.49 18.66 0.91
C ARG A 154 23.82 17.92 1.15
N ASP A 155 24.32 17.98 2.38
CA ASP A 155 25.62 17.41 2.76
C ASP A 155 25.58 15.86 2.76
N TYR A 156 24.38 15.28 2.66
CA TYR A 156 24.14 13.84 2.59
C TYR A 156 23.69 13.35 1.21
N ALA A 157 23.67 14.23 0.21
CA ALA A 157 23.30 13.93 -1.18
C ALA A 157 22.01 13.08 -1.30
N PRO A 158 20.85 13.62 -0.85
CA PRO A 158 19.64 12.81 -0.71
C PRO A 158 19.16 12.26 -2.05
N MET A 159 18.82 10.97 -2.06
CA MET A 159 18.17 10.35 -3.21
C MET A 159 16.74 10.88 -3.35
N LEU A 160 16.44 11.52 -4.49
CA LEU A 160 15.09 12.00 -4.79
C LEU A 160 14.17 10.83 -5.14
N VAL A 161 13.05 10.72 -4.44
CA VAL A 161 12.09 9.63 -4.59
C VAL A 161 10.76 10.16 -5.11
N GLU A 162 10.54 9.94 -6.40
CA GLU A 162 9.26 10.22 -7.08
C GLU A 162 8.27 9.07 -6.84
N ARG A 163 7.00 9.39 -6.57
CA ARG A 163 5.96 8.40 -6.25
C ARG A 163 5.80 7.32 -7.34
N PRO A 164 5.73 7.65 -8.65
CA PRO A 164 5.60 6.61 -9.68
C PRO A 164 6.82 5.68 -9.72
N ALA A 165 8.03 6.23 -9.55
CA ALA A 165 9.25 5.44 -9.50
C ALA A 165 9.25 4.50 -8.29
N LEU A 166 8.83 4.96 -7.11
CA LEU A 166 8.69 4.14 -5.92
C LEU A 166 7.67 3.01 -6.10
N ALA A 167 6.54 3.30 -6.76
CA ALA A 167 5.54 2.29 -7.13
C ALA A 167 6.13 1.22 -8.06
N GLY A 168 6.92 1.63 -9.06
CA GLY A 168 7.61 0.73 -9.97
C GLY A 168 8.67 -0.14 -9.28
N LEU A 169 9.48 0.46 -8.39
CA LEU A 169 10.49 -0.24 -7.60
C LEU A 169 9.86 -1.33 -6.71
N ALA A 170 8.72 -1.02 -6.10
CA ALA A 170 8.01 -1.97 -5.24
C ALA A 170 7.53 -3.23 -5.99
N LEU A 171 7.31 -3.15 -7.31
CA LEU A 171 6.98 -4.31 -8.13
C LEU A 171 8.18 -5.21 -8.43
N GLN A 172 9.38 -4.63 -8.48
CA GLN A 172 10.62 -5.33 -8.83
C GLN A 172 11.28 -5.99 -7.62
N ILE A 173 11.16 -5.38 -6.44
CA ILE A 173 11.86 -5.83 -5.24
C ILE A 173 10.97 -6.84 -4.49
N PRO A 174 11.38 -8.12 -4.35
CA PRO A 174 10.62 -9.11 -3.60
C PRO A 174 10.38 -8.64 -2.16
N ALA A 175 9.19 -8.93 -1.61
CA ALA A 175 8.95 -8.64 -0.20
C ALA A 175 9.75 -9.59 0.68
N THR A 176 10.50 -9.05 1.64
CA THR A 176 11.26 -9.79 2.65
C THR A 176 10.41 -10.13 3.88
N SER A 177 9.23 -9.55 4.02
CA SER A 177 8.30 -9.77 5.14
C SER A 177 6.96 -10.36 4.68
N VAL A 178 6.45 -11.27 5.51
CA VAL A 178 5.24 -12.09 5.31
C VAL A 178 4.04 -11.22 4.93
N LEU A 179 3.33 -11.65 3.89
CA LEU A 179 1.98 -11.18 3.54
C LEU A 179 1.16 -10.91 4.80
N VAL A 180 0.78 -9.65 5.03
CA VAL A 180 -0.42 -9.37 5.83
C VAL A 180 -1.59 -9.80 4.95
N THR A 181 -1.81 -11.12 4.87
CA THR A 181 -3.09 -11.67 4.46
C THR A 181 -4.06 -11.22 5.53
N MET A 182 -4.86 -10.19 5.23
CA MET A 182 -5.99 -9.84 6.08
C MET A 182 -6.78 -11.14 6.33
N PRO A 183 -7.05 -11.51 7.60
CA PRO A 183 -7.91 -12.64 7.85
C PRO A 183 -9.26 -12.36 7.20
N ARG A 184 -9.70 -13.27 6.32
CA ARG A 184 -10.96 -13.21 5.57
C ARG A 184 -12.10 -12.64 6.43
N THR A 185 -12.47 -11.38 6.18
CA THR A 185 -13.78 -10.86 6.57
C THR A 185 -14.71 -10.70 5.36
N ALA A 186 -14.21 -10.92 4.14
CA ALA A 186 -15.00 -10.94 2.90
C ALA A 186 -15.87 -12.21 2.71
N GLY A 187 -15.98 -13.08 3.72
CA GLY A 187 -16.88 -14.24 3.73
C GLY A 187 -18.11 -14.13 4.64
N ALA A 188 -18.20 -13.10 5.50
CA ALA A 188 -19.17 -13.11 6.61
C ALA A 188 -20.53 -12.45 6.32
N LEU A 189 -20.79 -11.92 5.12
CA LEU A 189 -22.10 -11.33 4.78
C LEU A 189 -22.72 -11.79 3.45
N ARG A 190 -22.26 -12.92 2.89
CA ARG A 190 -22.96 -13.64 1.81
C ARG A 190 -22.88 -15.16 1.96
N THR A 191 -23.11 -15.67 3.17
CA THR A 191 -23.71 -17.00 3.28
C THR A 191 -25.23 -16.81 3.31
N ARG A 192 -25.87 -17.05 2.15
CA ARG A 192 -27.26 -17.48 2.16
C ARG A 192 -27.26 -18.78 2.94
N THR A 193 -27.58 -18.73 4.22
CA THR A 193 -27.69 -19.90 5.07
C THR A 193 -28.66 -20.85 4.38
N PRO A 194 -28.26 -22.05 3.93
CA PRO A 194 -29.25 -23.06 3.62
C PRO A 194 -29.90 -23.37 4.97
N ILE A 195 -31.15 -22.93 5.16
CA ILE A 195 -31.95 -23.37 6.30
C ILE A 195 -31.93 -24.90 6.23
N PRO A 196 -31.38 -25.61 7.23
CA PRO A 196 -31.41 -27.06 7.22
C PRO A 196 -32.89 -27.48 7.20
N PRO A 197 -33.30 -28.44 6.34
CA PRO A 197 -34.71 -28.84 6.21
C PRO A 197 -35.33 -29.34 7.53
N VAL A 198 -34.49 -29.62 8.53
CA VAL A 198 -34.88 -29.98 9.90
C VAL A 198 -35.65 -28.86 10.62
N LEU A 199 -35.38 -27.57 10.33
CA LEU A 199 -36.09 -26.45 10.97
C LEU A 199 -37.47 -26.15 10.36
N ILE A 200 -37.77 -26.65 9.16
CA ILE A 200 -39.10 -26.56 8.53
C ILE A 200 -40.00 -27.72 8.97
N ALA A 201 -39.43 -28.86 9.37
CA ALA A 201 -40.18 -30.05 9.76
C ALA A 201 -40.89 -29.93 11.13
N ILE A 202 -40.35 -29.13 12.05
CA ILE A 202 -40.88 -29.01 13.43
C ILE A 202 -42.29 -28.40 13.48
N PRO A 203 -42.60 -27.26 12.81
CA PRO A 203 -43.96 -26.71 12.86
C PRO A 203 -44.96 -27.57 12.07
N VAL A 204 -44.55 -28.24 11.00
CA VAL A 204 -45.44 -29.08 10.19
C VAL A 204 -45.85 -30.35 10.96
N LEU A 205 -44.91 -31.00 11.66
CA LEU A 205 -45.23 -32.19 12.46
C LEU A 205 -46.14 -31.86 13.65
N ALA A 206 -45.95 -30.69 14.28
CA ALA A 206 -46.81 -30.22 15.37
C ALA A 206 -48.24 -29.93 14.90
N ILE A 207 -48.43 -29.36 13.71
CA ILE A 207 -49.75 -29.10 13.13
C ILE A 207 -50.48 -30.40 12.75
N ILE A 208 -49.76 -31.37 12.16
CA ILE A 208 -50.33 -32.69 11.83
C ILE A 208 -50.75 -33.44 13.10
N LEU A 209 -49.92 -33.41 14.15
CA LEU A 209 -50.25 -34.06 15.42
C LEU A 209 -51.46 -33.41 16.09
N LEU A 210 -51.58 -32.07 16.02
CA LEU A 210 -52.73 -31.34 16.57
C LEU A 210 -54.01 -31.66 15.80
N LEU A 211 -53.96 -31.79 14.47
CA LEU A 211 -55.09 -32.20 13.64
C LEU A 211 -55.54 -33.66 13.85
N LEU A 212 -54.63 -34.54 14.30
CA LEU A 212 -54.96 -35.93 14.63
C LEU A 212 -55.52 -36.11 16.05
N LEU A 213 -55.32 -35.12 16.93
CA LEU A 213 -55.78 -35.11 18.33
C LEU A 213 -57.09 -34.33 18.53
N LEU A 214 -57.67 -33.77 17.46
CA LEU A 214 -58.89 -32.97 17.47
C LEU A 214 -60.05 -33.70 16.76
#